data_AF-A0A1Q9R3C5-F1
#
_entry.id   AF-A0A1Q9R3C5-F1
#
_cell.length_a   1.000
_cell.length_b   1.000
_cell.length_c   1.000
_cell.angle_alpha   90.00
_cell.angle_beta   90.00
_cell.angle_gamma   90.00
#
_symmetry.space_group_name_H-M   'P 1'
#
loop_
_entity.id
_entity.type
_entity.pdbx_description
1 polymer ?
#
loop_
_entity_poly.entity_id
_entity_poly.type
_entity_poly.pdbx_seq_one_letter_code
_entity_poly.pdbx_strand_id
1 'polypeptide(L)'
;MESITAGSWMGHLGRGLAPRELEALLCIAQGMTTKEVARFMGIAPGTAANRIESVLFKLGVARRTAALAEAMRRGVISPLCILLAVFIAMHAMLDDGDPMRRDRRVPERRTAQVRVIRKAEAFEHHA
;
A
#
# COMPACT_ATOMS: atom_id res chain seq x y z
N MET A 1 -4.90 0.69 -26.54
CA MET A 1 -4.13 -0.25 -25.71
C MET A 1 -5.14 -1.11 -25.00
N GLU A 2 -5.23 -2.39 -25.34
CA GLU A 2 -6.22 -3.28 -24.73
C GLU A 2 -5.69 -3.72 -23.35
N SER A 3 -6.27 -3.20 -22.27
CA SER A 3 -5.92 -3.55 -20.89
C SER A 3 -7.04 -4.38 -20.27
N ILE A 4 -6.69 -5.46 -19.56
CA ILE A 4 -7.63 -6.30 -18.81
C ILE A 4 -7.46 -5.97 -17.33
N THR A 5 -8.55 -5.69 -16.64
CA THR A 5 -8.54 -5.42 -15.19
C THR A 5 -9.21 -6.57 -14.45
N ALA A 6 -8.57 -7.04 -13.38
CA ALA A 6 -9.18 -8.00 -12.46
C ALA A 6 -8.94 -7.52 -11.01
N GLY A 7 -10.00 -7.04 -10.37
CA GLY A 7 -9.94 -6.49 -9.01
C GLY A 7 -8.94 -5.33 -8.91
N SER A 8 -7.95 -5.47 -8.01
CA SER A 8 -6.90 -4.48 -7.75
C SER A 8 -5.72 -4.50 -8.75
N TRP A 9 -5.78 -5.37 -9.77
CA TRP A 9 -4.69 -5.55 -10.73
C TRP A 9 -5.12 -5.16 -12.14
N MET A 10 -4.22 -4.45 -12.83
CA MET A 10 -4.35 -4.10 -14.24
C MET A 10 -3.30 -4.86 -15.04
N GLY A 11 -3.73 -5.52 -16.12
CA GLY A 11 -2.89 -6.23 -17.07
C GLY A 11 -2.88 -5.54 -18.44
N HIS A 12 -1.74 -5.56 -19.12
CA HIS A 12 -1.55 -4.94 -20.44
C HIS A 12 -1.37 -6.02 -21.51
N LEU A 13 -2.21 -6.01 -22.53
CA LEU A 13 -2.06 -6.89 -23.69
C LEU A 13 -0.92 -6.41 -24.61
N GLY A 14 -0.41 -7.32 -25.44
CA GLY A 14 0.71 -7.04 -26.37
C GLY A 14 2.10 -7.12 -25.73
N ARG A 15 2.21 -7.52 -24.44
CA ARG A 15 3.47 -7.68 -23.70
C ARG A 15 3.96 -9.14 -23.64
N GLY A 16 3.61 -9.96 -24.63
CA GLY A 16 4.07 -11.36 -24.77
C GLY A 16 3.18 -12.44 -24.13
N LEU A 17 2.04 -12.07 -23.54
CA LEU A 17 1.03 -13.01 -23.05
C LEU A 17 -0.29 -12.89 -23.83
N ALA A 18 -0.94 -14.03 -24.05
CA ALA A 18 -2.27 -14.06 -24.65
C ALA A 18 -3.33 -13.55 -23.65
N PRO A 19 -4.51 -13.08 -24.11
CA PRO A 19 -5.54 -12.53 -23.23
C PRO A 19 -5.97 -13.46 -22.10
N ARG A 20 -6.20 -14.74 -22.40
CA ARG A 20 -6.60 -15.75 -21.40
C ARG A 20 -5.48 -16.13 -20.43
N GLU A 21 -4.24 -16.00 -20.87
CA GLU A 21 -3.06 -16.22 -20.02
C GLU A 21 -2.86 -15.06 -19.06
N LEU A 22 -3.08 -13.84 -19.54
CA LEU A 22 -3.08 -12.63 -18.73
C LEU A 22 -4.18 -12.67 -17.66
N GLU A 23 -5.40 -13.09 -18.01
CA GLU A 23 -6.48 -13.32 -17.03
C GLU A 23 -6.04 -14.29 -15.93
N ALA A 24 -5.48 -15.45 -16.29
CA ALA A 24 -5.00 -16.43 -15.32
C ALA A 24 -3.89 -15.86 -14.40
N LEU A 25 -2.97 -15.07 -14.97
CA LEU A 25 -1.91 -14.40 -14.23
C LEU A 25 -2.47 -13.36 -13.25
N LEU A 26 -3.50 -12.61 -13.63
CA LEU A 26 -4.16 -11.64 -12.75
C LEU A 26 -4.88 -12.34 -11.58
N CYS A 27 -5.56 -13.47 -11.83
CA CYS A 27 -6.15 -14.27 -10.75
C CYS A 27 -5.08 -14.80 -9.78
N ILE A 28 -3.91 -15.21 -10.29
CA ILE A 28 -2.77 -15.59 -9.45
C ILE A 28 -2.27 -14.41 -8.62
N ALA A 29 -2.23 -13.20 -9.20
CA ALA A 29 -1.82 -11.98 -8.50
C ALA A 29 -2.78 -11.62 -7.35
N GLN A 30 -4.05 -12.00 -7.46
CA GLN A 30 -5.03 -11.90 -6.37
C GLN A 30 -4.86 -12.97 -5.28
N GLY A 31 -3.94 -13.93 -5.46
CA GLY A 31 -3.71 -15.01 -4.50
C GLY A 31 -4.60 -16.24 -4.71
N MET A 32 -5.30 -16.34 -5.83
CA MET A 32 -6.18 -17.49 -6.10
C MET A 32 -5.39 -18.80 -6.28
N THR A 33 -5.95 -19.88 -5.73
CA THR A 33 -5.48 -21.25 -5.98
C THR A 33 -5.84 -21.70 -7.40
N THR A 34 -5.15 -22.72 -7.93
CA THR A 34 -5.44 -23.24 -9.28
C THR A 34 -6.90 -23.68 -9.45
N LYS A 35 -7.53 -24.21 -8.39
CA LYS A 35 -8.95 -24.60 -8.42
C LYS A 35 -9.88 -23.39 -8.50
N GLU A 36 -9.56 -22.31 -7.79
CA GLU A 36 -10.32 -21.06 -7.85
C GLU A 36 -10.16 -20.36 -9.18
N VAL A 37 -8.95 -20.33 -9.75
CA VAL A 37 -8.69 -19.84 -11.11
C VAL A 37 -9.53 -20.61 -12.11
N ALA A 38 -9.56 -21.94 -12.01
CA ALA A 38 -10.36 -22.79 -12.89
C ALA A 38 -11.86 -22.46 -12.80
N ARG A 39 -12.37 -22.30 -11.57
CA ARG A 39 -13.77 -21.92 -11.31
C ARG A 39 -14.08 -20.52 -11.86
N PHE A 40 -13.19 -19.56 -11.64
CA PHE A 40 -13.36 -18.19 -12.11
C PHE A 40 -13.37 -18.10 -13.64
N MET A 41 -12.49 -18.86 -14.29
CA MET A 41 -12.40 -18.90 -15.75
C MET A 41 -13.40 -19.86 -16.42
N GLY A 42 -14.18 -20.62 -15.65
CA GLY A 42 -15.14 -21.61 -16.17
C GLY A 42 -14.49 -22.79 -16.90
N ILE A 43 -13.27 -23.19 -16.53
CA ILE A 43 -12.50 -24.26 -17.17
C ILE A 43 -12.19 -25.40 -16.20
N ALA A 44 -11.79 -26.55 -16.74
CA ALA A 44 -11.33 -27.68 -15.92
C ALA A 44 -10.03 -27.32 -15.17
N PRO A 45 -9.83 -27.84 -13.95
CA PRO A 45 -8.63 -27.54 -13.14
C PRO A 45 -7.33 -27.97 -13.82
N GLY A 46 -7.33 -29.07 -14.59
CA GLY A 46 -6.18 -29.47 -15.40
C GLY A 46 -5.85 -28.46 -16.51
N THR A 47 -6.86 -27.91 -17.18
CA THR A 47 -6.66 -26.86 -18.18
C THR A 47 -6.15 -25.57 -17.56
N ALA A 48 -6.62 -25.21 -16.36
CA ALA A 48 -6.09 -24.07 -15.62
C ALA A 48 -4.61 -24.29 -15.24
N ALA A 49 -4.24 -25.49 -14.78
CA ALA A 49 -2.84 -25.83 -14.48
C ALA A 49 -1.95 -25.67 -15.72
N ASN A 50 -2.34 -26.25 -16.85
CA ASN A 50 -1.60 -26.14 -18.11
C ASN A 50 -1.49 -24.68 -18.59
N ARG A 51 -2.54 -23.87 -18.39
CA ARG A 51 -2.51 -22.43 -18.69
C ARG A 51 -1.46 -21.71 -17.85
N ILE A 52 -1.40 -22.01 -16.55
CA ILE A 52 -0.44 -21.42 -15.62
C ILE A 52 0.99 -21.84 -15.98
N GLU A 53 1.18 -23.09 -16.37
CA GLU A 53 2.47 -23.58 -16.87
C GLU A 53 2.89 -22.87 -18.16
N SER A 54 1.96 -22.63 -19.08
CA SER A 54 2.23 -21.85 -20.31
C SER A 54 2.64 -20.41 -20.00
N VAL A 55 1.99 -19.78 -19.01
CA VAL A 55 2.35 -18.45 -18.49
C VAL A 55 3.77 -18.45 -17.92
N LEU A 56 4.09 -19.43 -17.07
CA LEU A 56 5.42 -19.61 -16.47
C LEU A 56 6.50 -19.78 -17.54
N PHE A 57 6.23 -20.62 -18.54
CA PHE A 57 7.13 -20.84 -19.67
C PHE A 57 7.37 -19.55 -20.47
N LYS A 58 6.31 -18.80 -20.81
CA LYS A 58 6.41 -17.52 -21.54
C LYS A 58 7.14 -16.43 -20.77
N LEU A 59 7.00 -16.42 -19.44
CA LEU A 59 7.74 -15.52 -18.57
C LEU A 59 9.18 -16.00 -18.31
N GLY A 60 9.52 -17.25 -18.63
CA GLY A 60 10.84 -17.84 -18.41
C GLY A 60 11.13 -18.13 -16.94
N VAL A 61 10.10 -18.43 -16.14
CA VAL A 61 10.21 -18.64 -14.70
C VAL A 61 9.61 -19.98 -14.28
N ALA A 62 10.21 -20.64 -13.29
CA ALA A 62 9.73 -21.95 -12.82
C ALA A 62 8.70 -21.85 -11.68
N ARG A 63 8.63 -20.71 -10.97
CA ARG A 63 7.79 -20.55 -9.78
C ARG A 63 6.70 -19.53 -10.00
N ARG A 64 5.50 -19.82 -9.46
CA ARG A 64 4.33 -18.94 -9.51
C ARG A 64 4.61 -17.52 -8.98
N THR A 65 5.28 -17.40 -7.85
CA THR A 65 5.65 -16.09 -7.27
C THR A 65 6.68 -15.35 -8.12
N ALA A 66 7.63 -16.08 -8.71
CA ALA A 66 8.59 -15.51 -9.64
C ALA A 66 7.92 -14.98 -10.91
N ALA A 67 6.85 -15.64 -11.38
CA ALA A 67 6.04 -15.16 -12.51
C ALA A 67 5.40 -13.81 -12.22
N LEU A 68 4.89 -13.59 -11.00
CA LEU A 68 4.34 -12.29 -10.60
C LEU A 68 5.41 -11.20 -10.59
N ALA A 69 6.56 -11.50 -9.98
CA ALA A 69 7.69 -10.57 -9.94
C ALA A 69 8.17 -10.20 -11.35
N GLU A 70 8.30 -11.18 -12.24
CA GLU A 70 8.73 -10.97 -13.62
C GLU A 70 7.69 -10.21 -14.44
N ALA A 71 6.41 -10.53 -14.28
CA ALA A 71 5.32 -9.82 -14.95
C ALA A 71 5.25 -8.35 -14.52
N MET A 72 5.50 -8.05 -13.24
CA MET A 72 5.63 -6.68 -12.76
C MET A 72 6.86 -5.98 -13.36
N ARG A 73 8.03 -6.64 -13.38
CA ARG A 73 9.25 -6.10 -13.99
C ARG A 73 9.08 -5.76 -15.47
N ARG A 74 8.37 -6.60 -16.23
CA ARG A 74 8.10 -6.38 -17.66
C ARG A 74 6.97 -5.38 -17.95
N GLY A 75 6.29 -4.88 -16.92
CA GLY A 75 5.11 -4.02 -17.06
C GLY A 75 3.90 -4.72 -17.66
N VAL A 76 3.85 -6.05 -17.56
CA VAL A 76 2.70 -6.86 -18.01
C VAL A 76 1.54 -6.67 -17.05
N ILE A 77 1.80 -6.70 -15.74
CA ILE A 77 0.82 -6.44 -14.69
C ILE A 77 1.26 -5.27 -13.84
N SER A 78 0.31 -4.50 -13.34
CA SER A 78 0.54 -3.37 -12.46
C SER A 78 -0.55 -3.32 -11.40
N PRO A 79 -0.21 -3.32 -10.09
CA PRO A 79 -1.19 -3.10 -9.05
C PRO A 79 -1.61 -1.62 -9.04
N LEU A 80 -2.92 -1.38 -8.93
CA LEU A 80 -3.50 -0.03 -8.97
C LEU A 80 -2.96 0.88 -7.84
N CYS A 81 -2.50 0.30 -6.72
CA CYS A 81 -1.94 1.07 -5.60
C CYS A 81 -0.62 1.78 -5.94
N ILE A 82 0.16 1.31 -6.92
CA ILE A 82 1.39 1.99 -7.33
C ILE A 82 1.06 3.36 -7.95
N LEU A 83 0.01 3.43 -8.77
CA LEU A 83 -0.44 4.70 -9.36
C LEU A 83 -0.92 5.68 -8.28
N LEU A 84 -1.65 5.18 -7.28
CA LEU A 84 -2.16 5.98 -6.18
C LEU A 84 -1.02 6.51 -5.29
N ALA A 85 -0.01 5.69 -5.00
CA ALA A 85 1.18 6.10 -4.26
C ALA A 85 2.02 7.14 -5.02
N VAL A 86 2.17 6.98 -6.34
CA VAL A 86 2.83 7.98 -7.20
C VAL A 86 2.06 9.29 -7.20
N PHE A 87 0.72 9.24 -7.25
CA PHE A 87 -0.12 10.43 -7.24
C PHE A 87 -0.06 11.17 -5.89
N ILE A 88 -0.12 10.45 -4.78
CA ILE A 88 0.05 11.02 -3.43
C ILE A 88 1.43 11.66 -3.27
N ALA A 89 2.49 10.96 -3.68
CA ALA A 89 3.86 11.49 -3.60
C ALA A 89 4.04 12.72 -4.50
N MET A 90 3.45 12.73 -5.70
CA MET A 90 3.48 13.86 -6.62
C MET A 90 2.73 15.07 -6.06
N HIS A 91 1.55 14.86 -5.47
CA HIS A 91 0.82 15.92 -4.77
C HIS A 91 1.61 16.50 -3.59
N ALA A 92 2.32 15.66 -2.83
CA ALA A 92 3.17 16.12 -1.72
C ALA A 92 4.42 16.89 -2.19
N MET A 93 4.91 16.64 -3.41
CA MET A 93 6.06 17.34 -3.99
C MET A 93 5.67 18.68 -4.63
N LEU A 94 4.43 18.83 -5.09
CA LEU A 94 3.90 20.07 -5.67
C LEU A 94 3.38 21.05 -4.59
N ASP A 95 3.10 20.56 -3.39
CA ASP A 95 2.68 21.37 -2.25
C ASP A 95 3.90 21.91 -1.48
N ASP A 96 4.59 22.90 -2.06
CA ASP A 96 5.59 23.72 -1.35
C ASP A 96 4.90 24.80 -0.46
N GLY A 97 3.69 24.49 0.02
CA GLY A 97 2.64 25.48 0.24
C GLY A 97 1.96 25.52 1.59
N ASP A 98 2.40 24.78 2.62
CA ASP A 98 2.09 25.15 4.01
C ASP A 98 3.09 24.49 4.98
N PRO A 99 4.08 25.22 5.52
CA PRO A 99 4.80 24.72 6.67
C PRO A 99 3.75 24.63 7.79
N MET A 100 3.33 23.40 8.09
CA MET A 100 2.54 23.05 9.26
C MET A 100 3.26 23.59 10.51
N ARG A 101 3.02 24.88 10.82
CA ARG A 101 3.41 25.54 12.04
C ARG A 101 2.58 24.86 13.11
N ARG A 102 3.12 23.78 13.67
CA ARG A 102 2.81 23.40 15.04
C ARG A 102 3.36 24.51 15.92
N ASP A 103 2.65 25.63 15.96
CA ASP A 103 2.82 26.65 16.96
C ASP A 103 2.44 25.98 18.29
N ARG A 104 3.47 25.47 18.95
CA ARG A 104 3.38 24.93 20.29
C ARG A 104 3.01 26.11 21.16
N ARG A 105 1.72 26.39 21.34
CA ARG A 105 1.25 27.39 22.31
C ARG A 105 1.94 27.08 23.64
N VAL A 106 2.86 27.96 24.04
CA VAL A 106 3.49 27.92 25.34
C VAL A 106 2.35 28.06 26.36
N PRO A 107 2.16 27.11 27.29
CA PRO A 107 1.10 27.25 28.28
C PRO A 107 1.41 28.48 29.13
N GLU A 108 0.49 29.44 29.10
CA GLU A 108 0.51 30.64 29.93
C GLU A 108 0.63 30.21 31.39
N ARG A 109 1.80 30.44 31.98
CA ARG A 109 2.01 30.19 33.42
C ARG A 109 1.14 31.17 34.18
N ARG A 110 -0.07 30.72 34.54
CA ARG A 110 -0.90 31.39 35.54
C ARG A 110 -0.18 31.23 36.88
N THR A 111 0.75 32.14 37.17
CA THR A 111 1.37 32.26 38.49
C THR A 111 0.27 32.64 39.48
N ALA A 112 -0.29 31.63 40.14
CA ALA A 112 -1.07 31.84 41.34
C ALA A 112 -0.15 32.52 42.36
N GLN A 113 -0.44 33.78 42.71
CA GLN A 113 0.19 34.42 43.85
C GLN A 113 -0.30 33.71 45.12
N VAL A 114 0.49 32.75 45.62
CA VAL A 114 0.28 32.20 46.95
C VAL A 114 0.72 33.28 47.93
N ARG A 115 -0.24 34.04 48.46
CA ARG A 115 -0.02 34.93 49.60
C ARG A 115 0.27 34.05 50.82
N VAL A 116 1.56 33.80 51.09
CA VAL A 116 2.00 33.14 52.31
C VAL A 116 1.75 34.10 53.47
N ILE A 117 0.67 33.88 54.21
CA ILE A 117 0.46 34.53 55.50
C ILE A 117 1.36 33.78 56.49
N ARG A 118 2.55 34.32 56.79
CA ARG A 118 3.38 33.84 57.89
C ARG A 118 2.66 34.15 59.20
N LYS A 119 2.02 33.14 59.78
CA LYS A 119 1.70 33.09 61.20
C LYS A 119 3.01 32.73 61.91
N ALA A 120 3.66 33.72 62.50
CA ALA A 120 4.77 33.49 63.42
C ALA A 120 4.31 33.92 64.81
N GLU A 121 4.02 32.90 65.63
CA GLU A 121 4.03 32.99 67.08
C GLU A 121 5.42 33.46 67.50
N ALA A 122 5.50 34.61 68.17
CA ALA A 122 6.71 35.05 68.86
C ALA A 122 6.46 34.85 70.36
N PHE A 123 6.97 33.73 70.85
CA PHE A 123 7.20 33.47 72.26
C PHE A 123 8.44 34.29 72.68
N GLU A 124 8.21 35.22 73.62
CA GLU A 124 9.07 35.70 74.71
C GLU A 124 10.59 35.93 74.52
N HIS A 125 11.07 37.16 74.80
CA HIS A 125 11.74 37.55 76.06
C HIS A 125 12.56 38.87 75.93
N HIS A 126 12.73 39.55 77.08
CA HIS A 126 13.61 40.68 77.42
C HIS A 126 13.05 42.12 77.34
N ALA A 127 12.39 42.58 78.42
CA ALA A 127 12.95 43.53 79.40
C ALA A 127 12.04 43.63 80.63
#